data_AF-A0A451AXC3-F1
#
_entry.id   AF-A0A451AXC3-F1
#
_cell.length_a   1.000
_cell.length_b   1.000
_cell.length_c   1.000
_cell.angle_alpha   90.00
_cell.angle_beta   90.00
_cell.angle_gamma   90.00
#
_symmetry.space_group_name_H-M   'P 1'
#
loop_
_entity.id
_entity.type
_entity.pdbx_description
1 polymer ?
#
loop_
_entity_poly.entity_id
_entity_poly.type
_entity_poly.pdbx_seq_one_letter_code
_entity_poly.pdbx_strand_id
1 'polypeptide(L)'
;MDMDNLKTILDNIKTLDWRNALVSFFVVKRRLLADRSAEYDVLHVEVDEKLRKKLRDIAAGKIKQSNTALEYDFNTADLDDNLLGIPTAETDLQGIINVLQNSEDPPKVGQYEELLGTSMYIARLDIDEQLPLFSVRRVSDSWTTKKVVNLISMVFRDSMLVDLDQQEIFRIDGRVDFFAFDGTLFIADKKRLFRERRTLVLFPDRNRHSSRL
;
A
#
# COMPACT_ATOMS: atom_id res chain seq x y z
N MET A 1 9.05 18.31 7.80
CA MET A 1 9.92 18.00 6.63
C MET A 1 9.62 19.09 5.61
N ASP A 2 10.60 19.80 5.05
CA ASP A 2 10.26 20.94 4.19
C ASP A 2 9.84 20.53 2.76
N MET A 3 9.18 21.46 2.06
CA MET A 3 8.60 21.25 0.73
C MET A 3 9.69 21.04 -0.35
N ASP A 4 10.86 21.65 -0.18
CA ASP A 4 11.98 21.50 -1.11
C ASP A 4 12.56 20.08 -1.05
N ASN A 5 12.62 19.48 0.15
CA ASN A 5 12.99 18.08 0.32
C ASN A 5 11.98 17.13 -0.37
N LEU A 6 10.68 17.34 -0.15
CA LEU A 6 9.63 16.53 -0.77
C LEU A 6 9.68 16.57 -2.31
N LYS A 7 9.91 17.75 -2.87
CA LYS A 7 10.08 17.92 -4.30
C LYS A 7 11.31 17.18 -4.81
N THR A 8 12.45 17.33 -4.12
CA THR A 8 13.71 16.66 -4.48
C THR A 8 13.55 15.14 -4.51
N ILE A 9 12.91 14.57 -3.49
CA ILE A 9 12.64 13.13 -3.41
C ILE A 9 11.70 12.70 -4.54
N LEU A 10 10.61 13.43 -4.79
CA LEU A 10 9.67 13.09 -5.87
C LEU A 10 10.32 13.17 -7.25
N ASP A 11 11.14 14.21 -7.50
CA ASP A 11 11.88 14.38 -8.75
C ASP A 11 12.88 13.23 -8.94
N ASN A 12 13.58 12.82 -7.88
CA ASN A 12 14.46 11.64 -7.90
C ASN A 12 13.68 10.36 -8.27
N ILE A 13 12.58 10.07 -7.55
CA ILE A 13 11.74 8.88 -7.83
C ILE A 13 11.25 8.89 -9.28
N LYS A 14 10.90 10.04 -9.85
CA LYS A 14 10.43 10.13 -11.26
C LYS A 14 11.53 9.87 -12.29
N THR A 15 12.81 9.96 -11.93
CA THR A 15 13.93 9.68 -12.85
C THR A 15 14.22 8.18 -12.99
N LEU A 16 13.79 7.37 -12.02
CA LEU A 16 14.05 5.93 -11.97
C LEU A 16 13.11 5.14 -12.89
N ASP A 17 13.63 4.07 -13.50
CA ASP A 17 12.87 3.21 -14.41
C ASP A 17 12.14 2.07 -13.68
N TRP A 18 11.07 2.45 -12.96
CA TRP A 18 10.23 1.52 -12.21
C TRP A 18 9.58 0.41 -13.05
N ARG A 19 9.51 0.56 -14.38
CA ARG A 19 8.93 -0.47 -15.27
C ARG A 19 9.83 -1.68 -15.46
N ASN A 20 11.11 -1.54 -15.13
CA ASN A 20 12.11 -2.60 -15.13
C ASN A 20 12.47 -3.08 -13.72
N ALA A 21 11.80 -2.57 -12.69
CA ALA A 21 12.01 -3.00 -11.31
C ALA A 21 11.59 -4.47 -11.10
N LEU A 22 12.36 -5.18 -10.27
CA LEU A 22 11.95 -6.45 -9.71
C LEU A 22 10.82 -6.20 -8.69
N VAL A 23 9.80 -7.07 -8.69
CA VAL A 23 8.62 -6.90 -7.83
C VAL A 23 8.49 -8.07 -6.89
N SER A 24 8.50 -7.77 -5.59
CA SER A 24 8.11 -8.67 -4.51
C SER A 24 6.76 -8.23 -3.92
N PHE A 25 5.90 -9.19 -3.57
CA PHE A 25 4.52 -8.89 -3.17
C PHE A 25 4.21 -9.42 -1.77
N PHE A 26 3.68 -8.54 -0.93
CA PHE A 26 3.43 -8.84 0.48
C PHE A 26 2.00 -8.49 0.85
N VAL A 27 1.44 -9.26 1.78
CA VAL A 27 0.19 -8.92 2.45
C VAL A 27 0.48 -8.59 3.91
N VAL A 28 -0.25 -7.61 4.44
CA VAL A 28 -0.11 -7.19 5.83
C VAL A 28 -1.43 -7.38 6.55
N LYS A 29 -1.40 -8.16 7.62
CA LYS A 29 -2.50 -8.27 8.58
C LYS A 29 -2.31 -7.27 9.70
N ARG A 30 -3.42 -6.71 10.16
CA ARG A 30 -3.43 -5.73 11.24
C ARG A 30 -4.25 -6.25 12.40
N ARG A 31 -3.65 -6.26 13.59
CA ARG A 31 -4.32 -6.61 14.84
C ARG A 31 -4.32 -5.40 15.78
N LEU A 32 -5.48 -5.04 16.31
CA LEU A 32 -5.60 -4.00 17.32
C LEU A 32 -5.37 -4.62 18.70
N LEU A 33 -4.45 -4.03 19.47
CA LEU A 33 -4.15 -4.45 20.82
C LEU A 33 -5.04 -3.72 21.84
N ALA A 34 -5.09 -4.24 23.08
CA ALA A 34 -5.94 -3.71 24.14
C ALA A 34 -5.61 -2.24 24.50
N ASP A 35 -4.36 -1.83 24.33
CA ASP A 35 -3.86 -0.48 24.56
C ASP A 35 -4.11 0.50 23.40
N ARG A 36 -4.87 0.06 22.38
CA ARG A 36 -5.17 0.79 21.13
C ARG A 36 -3.98 0.99 20.20
N SER A 37 -2.84 0.35 20.47
CA SER A 37 -1.78 0.20 19.47
C SER A 37 -2.17 -0.86 18.43
N ALA A 38 -1.43 -0.90 17.33
CA ALA A 38 -1.61 -1.88 16.28
C ALA A 38 -0.35 -2.71 16.08
N GLU A 39 -0.54 -4.01 15.89
CA GLU A 39 0.49 -4.95 15.49
C GLU A 39 0.27 -5.33 14.02
N TYR A 40 1.36 -5.54 13.30
CA TYR A 40 1.35 -5.82 11.87
C TYR A 40 2.13 -7.09 11.57
N ASP A 41 1.44 -8.07 10.99
CA ASP A 41 2.06 -9.31 10.51
C ASP A 41 2.24 -9.20 8.99
N VAL A 42 3.47 -9.38 8.51
CA VAL A 42 3.82 -9.30 7.09
C VAL A 42 4.04 -10.71 6.55
N LEU A 43 3.43 -11.04 5.42
CA LEU A 43 3.58 -12.34 4.75
C LEU A 43 3.95 -12.12 3.29
N HIS A 44 4.88 -12.93 2.79
CA HIS A 44 5.27 -12.95 1.38
C HIS A 44 4.31 -13.81 0.57
N VAL A 45 3.83 -13.28 -0.55
CA VAL A 45 2.97 -13.99 -1.51
C VAL A 45 3.69 -14.10 -2.84
N GLU A 46 3.92 -15.32 -3.29
CA GLU A 46 4.47 -15.58 -4.63
C GLU A 46 3.46 -15.14 -5.70
N VAL A 47 3.95 -14.39 -6.68
CA VAL A 47 3.15 -13.86 -7.79
C VAL A 47 3.82 -14.15 -9.12
N ASP A 48 3.01 -14.45 -10.14
CA ASP A 48 3.51 -14.70 -11.49
C ASP A 48 4.00 -13.41 -12.17
N GLU A 49 4.77 -13.55 -13.27
CA GLU A 49 5.34 -12.40 -13.97
C GLU A 49 4.26 -11.46 -14.55
N LYS A 50 3.08 -11.99 -14.91
CA LYS A 50 1.97 -11.16 -15.42
C LYS A 50 1.45 -10.24 -14.33
N LEU A 51 1.32 -10.72 -13.11
CA LEU A 51 0.89 -9.92 -11.96
C LEU A 51 2.00 -8.98 -11.50
N ARG A 52 3.27 -9.42 -11.47
CA ARG A 52 4.43 -8.53 -11.22
C ARG A 52 4.41 -7.35 -12.18
N LYS A 53 4.16 -7.60 -13.47
CA LYS A 53 4.02 -6.55 -14.49
C LYS A 53 2.90 -5.57 -14.18
N LYS A 54 1.70 -6.06 -13.83
CA LYS A 54 0.58 -5.19 -13.46
C LYS A 54 0.92 -4.32 -12.25
N LEU A 55 1.53 -4.91 -11.21
CA LEU A 55 1.89 -4.22 -9.98
C LEU A 55 2.90 -3.08 -10.23
N ARG A 56 3.96 -3.33 -11.01
CA ARG A 56 4.91 -2.27 -11.38
C ARG A 56 4.28 -1.20 -12.27
N ASP A 57 3.44 -1.58 -13.23
CA ASP A 57 2.76 -0.63 -14.12
C ASP A 57 1.83 0.31 -13.34
N ILE A 58 1.12 -0.21 -12.33
CA ILE A 58 0.27 0.57 -11.40
C ILE A 58 1.11 1.59 -10.62
N ALA A 59 2.22 1.15 -10.01
CA ALA A 59 3.09 2.02 -9.21
C ALA A 59 3.75 3.10 -10.08
N ALA A 60 4.39 2.69 -11.18
CA ALA A 60 5.04 3.59 -12.12
C ALA A 60 4.05 4.59 -12.75
N GLY A 61 2.84 4.12 -13.06
CA GLY A 61 1.76 4.97 -13.56
C GLY A 61 1.37 6.07 -12.58
N LYS A 62 1.19 5.74 -11.30
CA LYS A 62 0.83 6.74 -10.28
C LYS A 62 1.96 7.74 -10.03
N ILE A 63 3.22 7.28 -9.95
CA ILE A 63 4.38 8.18 -9.82
C ILE A 63 4.43 9.16 -10.98
N LYS A 64 4.28 8.66 -12.22
CA LYS A 64 4.32 9.48 -13.43
C LYS A 64 3.19 10.50 -13.49
N GLN A 65 1.98 10.13 -13.07
CA GLN A 65 0.82 11.02 -13.06
C GLN A 65 0.91 12.11 -11.98
N SER A 66 1.67 11.88 -10.91
CA SER A 66 1.72 12.81 -9.78
C SER A 66 2.37 14.13 -10.16
N ASN A 67 1.75 15.25 -9.80
CA ASN A 67 2.24 16.59 -10.15
C ASN A 67 3.34 17.04 -9.18
N THR A 68 2.95 17.45 -7.97
CA THR A 68 3.85 17.90 -6.89
C THR A 68 3.54 17.16 -5.59
N ALA A 69 4.49 17.19 -4.65
CA ALA A 69 4.28 16.79 -3.27
C ALA A 69 4.16 18.04 -2.37
N LEU A 70 3.22 18.00 -1.43
CA LEU A 70 3.00 19.02 -0.41
C LEU A 70 3.16 18.38 0.97
N GLU A 71 3.56 19.14 1.98
CA GLU A 71 3.58 18.61 3.35
C GLU A 71 2.15 18.24 3.78
N TYR A 72 2.02 17.05 4.37
CA TYR A 72 0.76 16.62 4.94
C TYR A 72 0.43 17.47 6.18
N ASP A 73 -0.69 18.19 6.12
CA ASP A 73 -1.39 18.70 7.30
C ASP A 73 -2.80 18.12 7.35
N PHE A 74 -3.33 17.96 8.56
CA PHE A 74 -4.69 17.46 8.76
C PHE A 74 -5.74 18.30 8.01
N ASN A 75 -5.50 19.60 7.83
CA ASN A 75 -6.38 20.52 7.15
C ASN A 75 -6.02 20.73 5.66
N THR A 76 -4.92 20.15 5.15
CA THR A 76 -4.58 20.26 3.72
C THR A 76 -5.72 19.71 2.86
N ALA A 77 -6.17 20.50 1.89
CA ALA A 77 -7.20 20.04 0.95
C ALA A 77 -6.67 18.88 0.10
N ASP A 78 -7.57 17.98 -0.28
CA ASP A 78 -7.27 16.96 -1.28
C ASP A 78 -7.24 17.62 -2.65
N LEU A 79 -6.07 17.64 -3.29
CA LEU A 79 -5.85 18.24 -4.60
C LEU A 79 -5.58 17.13 -5.61
N ASP A 80 -6.27 17.16 -6.75
CA ASP A 80 -6.16 16.13 -7.77
C ASP A 80 -4.70 15.99 -8.24
N ASP A 81 -4.23 14.74 -8.29
CA ASP A 81 -2.89 14.34 -8.72
C ASP A 81 -1.71 14.95 -7.94
N ASN A 82 -1.96 15.65 -6.83
CA ASN A 82 -0.92 16.02 -5.88
C ASN A 82 -0.74 14.93 -4.83
N LEU A 83 0.47 14.86 -4.28
CA LEU A 83 0.83 13.96 -3.21
C LEU A 83 0.92 14.73 -1.89
N LEU A 84 0.61 14.07 -0.79
CA LEU A 84 0.90 14.60 0.56
C LEU A 84 2.03 13.79 1.17
N GLY A 85 3.09 14.48 1.58
CA GLY A 85 4.28 13.89 2.17
C GLY A 85 4.27 13.93 3.70
N ILE A 86 4.60 12.81 4.33
CA ILE A 86 4.87 12.72 5.78
C ILE A 86 6.08 11.78 5.99
N PRO A 87 6.95 12.01 6.98
CA PRO A 87 7.99 11.05 7.31
C PRO A 87 7.40 9.68 7.68
N THR A 88 7.97 8.59 7.16
CA THR A 88 7.53 7.23 7.52
C THR A 88 7.67 6.96 9.00
N ALA A 89 8.69 7.55 9.65
CA ALA A 89 8.94 7.44 11.09
C ALA A 89 7.80 7.99 11.98
N GLU A 90 6.93 8.83 11.43
CA GLU A 90 5.74 9.33 12.14
C GLU A 90 4.53 8.39 11.99
N THR A 91 4.67 7.32 11.22
CA THR A 91 3.61 6.36 10.89
C THR A 91 3.97 4.95 11.33
N ASP A 92 2.96 4.11 11.54
CA ASP A 92 3.17 2.68 11.79
C ASP A 92 3.82 1.95 10.60
N LEU A 93 3.81 2.55 9.41
CA LEU A 93 4.41 1.97 8.21
C LEU A 93 5.93 1.75 8.36
N GLN A 94 6.60 2.54 9.21
CA GLN A 94 8.03 2.33 9.47
C GLN A 94 8.32 0.93 10.02
N GLY A 95 7.47 0.42 10.92
CA GLY A 95 7.65 -0.93 11.47
C GLY A 95 7.56 -2.01 10.39
N ILE A 96 6.63 -1.85 9.44
CA ILE A 96 6.46 -2.77 8.31
C ILE A 96 7.66 -2.69 7.35
N ILE A 97 8.12 -1.48 7.03
CA ILE A 97 9.30 -1.27 6.17
C ILE A 97 10.54 -1.91 6.80
N ASN A 98 10.73 -1.77 8.12
CA ASN A 98 11.85 -2.39 8.83
C ASN A 98 11.84 -3.92 8.70
N VAL A 99 10.66 -4.55 8.76
CA VAL A 99 10.51 -5.99 8.51
C VAL A 99 10.89 -6.34 7.07
N LEU A 100 10.42 -5.56 6.09
CA LEU A 100 10.69 -5.79 4.67
C LEU A 100 12.13 -5.50 4.23
N GLN A 101 12.87 -4.71 5.00
CA GLN A 101 14.29 -4.41 4.77
C GLN A 101 15.23 -5.31 5.56
N ASN A 102 14.69 -6.18 6.43
CA ASN A 102 15.49 -7.15 7.16
C ASN A 102 16.13 -8.16 6.17
N SER A 103 17.25 -8.76 6.56
CA SER A 103 17.90 -9.83 5.79
C SER A 103 17.09 -11.12 5.75
N GLU A 104 16.20 -11.33 6.72
CA GLU A 104 15.29 -12.47 6.74
C GLU A 104 13.98 -12.13 6.03
N ASP A 105 13.63 -12.93 5.03
CA ASP A 105 12.37 -12.77 4.32
C ASP A 105 11.17 -13.10 5.23
N PRO A 106 10.06 -12.36 5.10
CA PRO A 106 8.81 -12.72 5.79
C PRO A 106 8.33 -14.13 5.42
N PRO A 107 7.59 -14.80 6.33
CA PRO A 107 7.01 -16.11 6.04
C PRO A 107 6.20 -16.10 4.75
N LYS A 108 6.36 -17.15 3.93
CA LYS A 108 5.61 -17.31 2.69
C LYS A 108 4.22 -17.86 2.99
N VAL A 109 3.20 -17.29 2.33
CA VAL A 109 1.83 -17.82 2.35
C VAL A 109 1.80 -19.17 1.64
N GLY A 110 1.28 -20.20 2.32
CA GLY A 110 1.13 -21.55 1.79
C GLY A 110 -0.30 -21.89 1.38
N GLN A 111 -1.30 -21.26 1.99
CA GLN A 111 -2.73 -21.52 1.72
C GLN A 111 -3.58 -20.24 1.71
N TYR A 112 -4.73 -20.28 1.05
CA TYR A 112 -5.60 -19.11 0.88
C TYR A 112 -6.13 -18.53 2.19
N GLU A 113 -6.35 -19.36 3.21
CA GLU A 113 -6.79 -18.95 4.54
C GLU A 113 -5.85 -17.90 5.17
N GLU A 114 -4.57 -17.94 4.81
CA GLU A 114 -3.58 -16.98 5.28
C GLU A 114 -3.73 -15.61 4.61
N LEU A 115 -4.44 -15.49 3.50
CA LEU A 115 -4.82 -14.20 2.88
C LEU A 115 -6.07 -13.58 3.53
N LEU A 116 -6.76 -14.33 4.38
CA LEU A 116 -7.93 -13.82 5.09
C LEU A 116 -7.52 -12.80 6.16
N GLY A 117 -8.27 -11.69 6.20
CA GLY A 117 -7.99 -10.61 7.14
C GLY A 117 -6.83 -9.69 6.73
N THR A 118 -6.33 -9.81 5.50
CA THR A 118 -5.37 -8.85 4.94
C THR A 118 -5.96 -7.45 4.99
N SER A 119 -5.22 -6.53 5.60
CA SER A 119 -5.58 -5.12 5.74
C SER A 119 -5.06 -4.28 4.57
N MET A 120 -3.91 -4.65 4.03
CA MET A 120 -3.28 -4.00 2.89
C MET A 120 -2.29 -4.95 2.22
N TYR A 121 -1.94 -4.64 0.98
CA TYR A 121 -0.86 -5.28 0.26
C TYR A 121 0.19 -4.27 -0.17
N ILE A 122 1.41 -4.75 -0.27
CA ILE A 122 2.60 -3.97 -0.59
C ILE A 122 3.30 -4.64 -1.77
N ALA A 123 3.48 -3.89 -2.86
CA ALA A 123 4.43 -4.24 -3.90
C ALA A 123 5.74 -3.50 -3.60
N ARG A 124 6.80 -4.24 -3.29
CA ARG A 124 8.16 -3.71 -3.19
C ARG A 124 8.78 -3.75 -4.58
N LEU A 125 9.26 -2.62 -5.05
CA LEU A 125 9.95 -2.46 -6.32
C LEU A 125 11.42 -2.22 -6.04
N ASP A 126 12.28 -3.10 -6.58
CA ASP A 126 13.73 -3.03 -6.44
C ASP A 126 14.37 -2.77 -7.79
N ILE A 127 15.25 -1.76 -7.83
CA ILE A 127 16.17 -1.49 -8.94
C ILE A 127 17.58 -1.63 -8.36
N ASP A 128 18.48 -2.23 -9.12
CA ASP A 128 19.86 -2.45 -8.67
C ASP A 128 20.53 -1.14 -8.23
N GLU A 129 21.26 -1.20 -7.12
CA GLU A 129 21.93 -0.05 -6.47
C GLU A 129 21.01 1.13 -6.08
N GLN A 130 19.69 0.98 -6.12
CA GLN A 130 18.72 2.01 -5.71
C GLN A 130 17.98 1.63 -4.44
N LEU A 131 17.43 2.65 -3.76
CA LEU A 131 16.52 2.42 -2.66
C LEU A 131 15.22 1.76 -3.15
N PRO A 132 14.65 0.81 -2.38
CA PRO A 132 13.38 0.20 -2.75
C PRO A 132 12.22 1.19 -2.64
N LEU A 133 11.25 1.06 -3.54
CA LEU A 133 9.96 1.73 -3.46
C LEU A 133 8.91 0.75 -2.92
N PHE A 134 8.16 1.18 -1.92
CA PHE A 134 7.05 0.40 -1.37
C PHE A 134 5.72 1.00 -1.82
N SER A 135 5.09 0.39 -2.83
CA SER A 135 3.75 0.77 -3.27
C SER A 135 2.70 0.04 -2.43
N VAL A 136 1.82 0.79 -1.76
CA VAL A 136 0.86 0.23 -0.81
C VAL A 136 -0.57 0.50 -1.25
N ARG A 137 -1.41 -0.51 -1.03
CA ARG A 137 -2.85 -0.41 -1.25
C ARG A 137 -3.61 -1.17 -0.17
N ARG A 138 -4.54 -0.48 0.47
CA ARG A 138 -5.42 -1.05 1.49
C ARG A 138 -6.55 -1.84 0.85
N VAL A 139 -6.87 -2.96 1.48
CA VAL A 139 -8.05 -3.75 1.19
C VAL A 139 -9.26 -3.00 1.78
N SER A 140 -10.24 -2.65 0.95
CA SER A 140 -11.46 -1.99 1.48
C SER A 140 -12.42 -3.01 2.09
N ASP A 141 -13.27 -2.56 3.01
CA ASP A 141 -14.22 -3.41 3.75
C ASP A 141 -15.16 -4.21 2.82
N SER A 142 -15.49 -3.65 1.64
CA SER A 142 -16.29 -4.30 0.57
C SER A 142 -15.64 -5.54 -0.04
N TRP A 143 -14.33 -5.70 0.16
CA TRP A 143 -13.52 -6.77 -0.42
C TRP A 143 -12.80 -7.59 0.65
N THR A 144 -13.20 -7.45 1.93
CA THR A 144 -12.71 -8.35 2.97
C THR A 144 -12.75 -9.76 2.41
N THR A 145 -11.63 -10.46 2.52
CA THR A 145 -11.46 -11.88 2.23
C THR A 145 -12.41 -12.66 3.15
N LYS A 146 -13.70 -12.54 2.89
CA LYS A 146 -14.73 -13.41 3.39
C LYS A 146 -14.72 -14.55 2.41
N LYS A 147 -14.60 -15.76 2.93
CA LYS A 147 -14.86 -16.99 2.19
C LYS A 147 -16.08 -16.70 1.30
N VAL A 148 -15.89 -16.72 -0.02
CA VAL A 148 -16.89 -16.27 -0.99
C VAL A 148 -17.94 -17.38 -1.14
N VAL A 149 -18.57 -17.76 -0.03
CA VAL A 149 -19.49 -18.91 0.02
C VAL A 149 -20.83 -18.53 -0.66
N ASN A 150 -21.16 -17.23 -0.72
CA ASN A 150 -22.47 -16.73 -1.18
C ASN A 150 -22.41 -15.67 -2.31
N LEU A 151 -21.27 -15.46 -2.98
CA LEU A 151 -21.23 -14.60 -4.18
C LEU A 151 -20.86 -15.45 -5.39
N ILE A 152 -21.77 -15.50 -6.37
CA ILE A 152 -21.52 -16.15 -7.67
C ILE A 152 -20.54 -15.24 -8.43
N SER A 153 -19.30 -15.69 -8.60
CA SER A 153 -18.33 -14.96 -9.43
C SER A 153 -18.54 -15.41 -10.86
N MET A 154 -19.04 -14.54 -11.73
CA MET A 154 -19.27 -14.90 -13.14
C MET A 154 -18.22 -14.22 -14.02
N VAL A 155 -17.73 -14.93 -15.04
CA VAL A 155 -16.95 -14.34 -16.13
C VAL A 155 -17.78 -14.28 -17.40
N PHE A 156 -17.78 -13.14 -18.09
CA PHE A 156 -18.39 -13.05 -19.41
C PHE A 156 -17.36 -13.37 -20.48
N ARG A 157 -17.58 -14.46 -21.23
CA ARG A 157 -16.72 -14.88 -22.34
C ARG A 157 -17.57 -15.57 -23.39
N ASP A 158 -17.22 -15.37 -24.66
CA ASP A 158 -17.90 -16.02 -25.80
C ASP A 158 -19.42 -15.78 -25.78
N SER A 159 -19.82 -14.56 -25.39
CA SER A 159 -21.22 -14.12 -25.23
C SER A 159 -22.04 -14.85 -24.16
N MET A 160 -21.39 -15.53 -23.21
CA MET A 160 -22.04 -16.24 -22.12
C MET A 160 -21.47 -15.79 -20.76
N LEU A 161 -22.33 -15.71 -19.74
CA LEU A 161 -21.89 -15.65 -18.35
C LEU A 161 -21.61 -17.07 -17.88
N VAL A 162 -20.36 -17.36 -17.59
CA VAL A 162 -19.89 -18.64 -17.06
C VAL A 162 -19.67 -18.46 -15.57
N ASP A 163 -20.28 -19.33 -14.77
CA ASP A 163 -20.01 -19.39 -13.33
C ASP A 163 -18.54 -19.81 -13.12
N LEU A 164 -17.80 -18.98 -12.39
CA LEU A 164 -16.53 -19.37 -11.81
C LEU A 164 -16.90 -20.06 -10.50
N ASP A 165 -17.12 -21.38 -10.56
CA ASP A 165 -17.29 -22.27 -9.39
C ASP A 165 -16.45 -21.79 -8.20
N GLN A 166 -16.95 -21.95 -6.97
CA GLN A 166 -16.35 -21.48 -5.70
C GLN A 166 -14.82 -21.34 -5.72
N GLN A 167 -14.33 -20.23 -6.28
CA GLN A 167 -12.91 -19.96 -6.37
C GLN A 167 -12.52 -19.05 -5.21
N GLU A 168 -11.40 -19.41 -4.60
CA GLU A 168 -10.68 -18.61 -3.64
C GLU A 168 -10.00 -17.42 -4.34
N ILE A 169 -10.81 -16.44 -4.76
CA ILE A 169 -10.35 -15.29 -5.55
C ILE A 169 -9.87 -14.20 -4.61
N PHE A 170 -8.56 -13.98 -4.58
CA PHE A 170 -7.95 -12.78 -4.02
C PHE A 170 -7.94 -11.65 -5.08
N ARG A 171 -8.64 -10.55 -4.80
CA ARG A 171 -8.74 -9.42 -5.74
C ARG A 171 -7.75 -8.30 -5.36
N ILE A 172 -7.05 -7.81 -6.36
CA ILE A 172 -6.15 -6.65 -6.27
C ILE A 172 -6.77 -5.52 -7.08
N ASP A 173 -7.00 -4.38 -6.44
CA ASP A 173 -7.41 -3.15 -7.12
C ASP A 173 -6.18 -2.49 -7.77
N GLY A 174 -6.36 -1.98 -8.98
CA GLY A 174 -5.31 -1.36 -9.80
C GLY A 174 -4.90 0.04 -9.36
N ARG A 175 -4.91 0.32 -8.06
CA ARG A 175 -4.70 1.65 -7.48
C ARG A 175 -3.65 1.61 -6.39
N VAL A 176 -3.03 2.77 -6.14
CA VAL A 176 -2.07 3.01 -5.06
C VAL A 176 -2.70 4.00 -4.08
N ASP A 177 -2.70 3.68 -2.80
CA ASP A 177 -3.15 4.62 -1.75
C ASP A 177 -2.03 5.54 -1.31
N PHE A 178 -0.84 4.95 -1.18
CA PHE A 178 0.38 5.66 -0.84
C PHE A 178 1.58 4.83 -1.27
N PHE A 179 2.71 5.49 -1.45
CA PHE A 179 3.99 4.83 -1.65
C PHE A 179 5.05 5.43 -0.74
N ALA A 180 5.97 4.59 -0.28
CA ALA A 180 7.08 5.01 0.56
C ALA A 180 8.41 4.86 -0.16
N PHE A 181 9.26 5.87 -0.05
CA PHE A 181 10.60 5.91 -0.62
C PHE A 181 11.45 6.88 0.19
N ASP A 182 12.69 6.51 0.47
CA ASP A 182 13.68 7.35 1.17
C ASP A 182 13.13 8.02 2.46
N GLY A 183 12.54 7.20 3.34
CA GLY A 183 11.96 7.66 4.60
C GLY A 183 10.72 8.56 4.47
N THR A 184 10.19 8.73 3.26
CA THR A 184 9.05 9.60 2.97
C THR A 184 7.86 8.78 2.50
N LEU A 185 6.70 9.03 3.07
CA LEU A 185 5.42 8.47 2.67
C LEU A 185 4.65 9.50 1.84
N PHE A 186 4.38 9.16 0.58
CA PHE A 186 3.56 9.97 -0.33
C PHE A 186 2.14 9.41 -0.40
N ILE A 187 1.19 10.17 0.12
CA ILE A 187 -0.24 9.85 0.12
C ILE A 187 -0.85 10.33 -1.21
N ALA A 188 -1.47 9.40 -1.94
CA ALA A 188 -1.97 9.61 -3.29
C ALA A 188 -3.47 9.99 -3.37
N ASP A 189 -4.22 9.79 -2.28
CA ASP A 189 -5.66 10.10 -2.17
C ASP A 189 -6.03 10.30 -0.69
N LYS A 190 -6.15 11.57 -0.24
CA LYS A 190 -6.44 11.89 1.17
C LYS A 190 -7.85 11.50 1.55
N LYS A 191 -8.84 11.76 0.68
CA LYS A 191 -10.26 11.45 0.96
C LYS A 191 -10.45 9.96 1.25
N ARG A 192 -9.86 9.08 0.44
CA ARG A 192 -9.94 7.64 0.65
C ARG A 192 -9.22 7.22 1.91
N LEU A 193 -8.07 7.84 2.22
CA LEU A 193 -7.33 7.58 3.45
C LEU A 193 -8.24 7.74 4.68
N PHE A 194 -8.88 8.90 4.86
CA PHE A 194 -9.64 9.21 6.08
C PHE A 194 -11.10 8.77 6.09
N ARG A 195 -11.68 8.34 4.96
CA ARG A 195 -13.08 7.86 4.91
C ARG A 195 -13.30 6.54 5.65
N GLU A 196 -12.25 5.73 5.80
CA GLU A 196 -12.31 4.45 6.51
C GLU A 196 -11.96 4.69 7.99
N ARG A 197 -12.93 4.53 8.92
CA ARG A 197 -12.81 4.84 10.36
C ARG A 197 -11.70 4.09 11.11
N ARG A 198 -10.99 3.16 10.46
CA ARG A 198 -9.86 2.39 11.02
C ARG A 198 -8.48 2.97 10.68
N THR A 199 -8.41 4.10 9.99
CA THR A 199 -7.17 4.66 9.41
C THR A 199 -6.34 5.49 10.39
N LEU A 200 -6.95 6.02 11.45
CA LEU A 200 -6.33 6.95 12.40
C LEU A 200 -5.14 6.40 13.21
N VAL A 201 -4.75 5.14 12.99
CA VAL A 201 -3.62 4.53 13.72
C VAL A 201 -2.37 4.44 12.84
N LEU A 202 -2.51 4.32 11.51
CA LEU A 202 -1.35 4.39 10.61
C LEU A 202 -0.73 5.80 10.62
N PHE A 203 -1.52 6.83 10.87
CA PHE A 203 -1.10 8.23 10.83
C PHE A 203 -1.31 8.87 12.20
N PRO A 204 -0.43 9.77 12.65
CA PRO A 204 -0.54 10.40 13.95
C PRO A 204 -1.82 11.25 14.03
N ASP A 205 -2.64 11.02 15.06
CA ASP A 205 -3.84 11.82 15.36
C ASP A 205 -3.49 13.07 16.20
N ARG A 206 -4.34 14.11 16.20
CA ARG A 206 -4.15 15.46 16.77
C ARG A 206 -3.58 15.55 18.19
N ASN A 207 -3.62 14.48 18.98
CA ASN A 207 -3.33 14.52 20.42
C ASN A 207 -1.89 14.15 20.83
N ARG A 208 -0.98 13.80 19.91
CA ARG A 208 0.42 13.51 20.30
C ARG A 208 1.33 14.75 20.41
N HIS A 209 0.90 15.92 19.92
CA HIS A 209 1.70 17.16 19.98
C HIS A 209 1.29 18.15 21.07
N SER A 210 0.30 17.83 21.93
CA SER A 210 -0.11 18.72 23.04
C SER A 210 0.58 18.42 24.38
N SER A 211 1.73 17.75 24.36
CA SER A 211 2.52 17.44 25.57
C SER A 211 3.99 17.84 25.40
N ARG A 212 4.23 19.08 24.97
CA ARG A 212 5.50 19.78 25.19
C ARG A 212 5.19 21.25 25.47
N LEU A 213 4.81 21.50 26.71
CA LEU A 213 5.03 22.76 27.43
C LEU A 213 5.82 22.41 28.69
#